data_AF-A0A955X2P9-F1
#
_entry.id   AF-A0A955X2P9-F1
#
_cell.length_a   1.000
_cell.length_b   1.000
_cell.length_c   1.000
_cell.angle_alpha   90.00
_cell.angle_beta   90.00
_cell.angle_gamma   90.00
#
_symmetry.space_group_name_H-M   'P 1'
#
loop_
_entity.id
_entity.type
_entity.pdbx_description
1 polymer ?
#
loop_
_entity_poly.entity_id
_entity_poly.type
_entity_poly.pdbx_seq_one_letter_code
_entity_poly.pdbx_strand_id
1 'polypeptide(L)' 'MELQAEYVANVFKSMRQEMRKAVVGNDEVIELLLIAFYAGGHVLLEGVPGLGKTTLLRTLGEAMHLKYSR' A
#
# COMPACT_ATOMS: atom_id res chain seq x y z
N MET A 1 -21.40 -14.45 -2.89
CA MET A 1 -20.19 -14.37 -2.04
C MET A 1 -18.91 -14.53 -2.84
N GLU A 2 -18.74 -15.57 -3.68
CA GLU A 2 -17.52 -15.76 -4.49
C GLU A 2 -17.16 -14.56 -5.37
N LEU A 3 -18.14 -13.96 -6.08
CA LEU A 3 -17.93 -12.77 -6.92
C LEU A 3 -17.39 -11.55 -6.14
N GLN A 4 -17.78 -11.39 -4.87
CA GLN A 4 -17.29 -10.27 -4.04
C GLN A 4 -15.84 -10.48 -3.60
N ALA A 5 -15.47 -11.71 -3.24
CA ALA A 5 -14.10 -12.03 -2.87
C ALA A 5 -13.14 -11.83 -4.05
N GLU A 6 -13.56 -12.28 -5.24
CA GLU A 6 -12.77 -12.12 -6.47
C GLU A 6 -12.61 -10.63 -6.86
N TYR A 7 -13.67 -9.83 -6.72
CA TYR A 7 -13.60 -8.39 -6.94
C TYR A 7 -12.57 -7.72 -6.03
N VAL A 8 -12.62 -7.99 -4.72
CA VAL A 8 -11.67 -7.42 -3.75
C VAL A 8 -10.24 -7.86 -4.05
N ALA A 9 -10.03 -9.13 -4.40
CA ALA A 9 -8.71 -9.64 -4.79
C ALA A 9 -8.15 -8.92 -6.02
N ASN A 10 -8.98 -8.65 -7.03
CA ASN A 10 -8.58 -7.93 -8.23
C ASN A 10 -8.25 -6.45 -7.96
N VAL A 11 -9.03 -5.78 -7.10
CA VAL A 11 -8.74 -4.41 -6.66
C VAL A 11 -7.41 -4.36 -5.91
N PHE A 12 -7.21 -5.28 -4.96
CA PHE A 12 -5.96 -5.39 -4.20
C PHE A 12 -4.75 -5.60 -5.11
N LYS A 13 -4.86 -6.54 -6.07
CA LYS A 13 -3.80 -6.84 -7.03
C LYS A 13 -3.45 -5.64 -7.91
N SER A 14 -4.47 -4.94 -8.40
CA SER A 14 -4.30 -3.72 -9.21
C SER A 14 -3.58 -2.63 -8.44
N MET A 15 -3.98 -2.41 -7.18
CA MET A 15 -3.37 -1.41 -6.31
C MET A 15 -1.91 -1.75 -5.99
N ARG A 16 -1.64 -3.01 -5.64
CA ARG A 16 -0.27 -3.49 -5.41
C ARG A 16 0.61 -3.30 -6.65
N GLN A 17 0.10 -3.59 -7.85
CA GLN A 17 0.84 -3.37 -9.09
C GLN A 17 1.15 -1.89 -9.34
N GLU A 18 0.20 -0.98 -9.04
CA GLU A 18 0.44 0.45 -9.18
C GLU A 18 1.56 0.93 -8.25
N MET A 19 1.54 0.50 -6.99
CA MET A 19 2.59 0.86 -6.03
C MET A 19 3.98 0.35 -6.42
N ARG A 20 4.06 -0.83 -7.04
CA ARG A 20 5.32 -1.42 -7.52
C ARG A 20 5.99 -0.63 -8.64
N LYS A 21 5.28 0.29 -9.32
CA LYS A 21 5.89 1.15 -10.34
C LYS A 21 6.84 2.19 -9.73
N ALA A 22 6.56 2.64 -8.51
CA ALA A 22 7.35 3.66 -7.81
C ALA A 22 8.21 3.08 -6.66
N VAL A 23 7.79 1.96 -6.08
CA VAL A 23 8.50 1.29 -4.98
C VAL A 23 9.12 -0.01 -5.50
N VAL A 24 10.44 -0.02 -5.62
CA VAL A 24 11.21 -1.21 -5.99
C VAL A 24 11.57 -2.00 -4.72
N GLY A 25 11.25 -3.29 -4.70
CA GLY A 25 11.38 -4.12 -3.50
C GLY A 25 10.27 -3.84 -2.47
N ASN A 26 10.37 -4.44 -1.28
CA ASN A 26 9.39 -4.29 -0.19
C ASN A 26 7.96 -4.79 -0.52
N ASP A 27 7.83 -5.84 -1.34
CA ASP A 27 6.54 -6.44 -1.69
C ASP A 27 5.67 -6.78 -0.46
N GLU A 28 6.28 -7.36 0.57
CA GLU A 28 5.59 -7.72 1.82
C GLU A 28 5.10 -6.48 2.58
N VAL A 29 5.90 -5.40 2.61
CA VAL A 29 5.51 -4.16 3.30
C VAL A 29 4.35 -3.48 2.56
N ILE A 30 4.36 -3.47 1.23
CA ILE A 30 3.24 -2.98 0.42
C ILE A 30 1.98 -3.79 0.75
N GLU A 31 2.10 -5.12 0.82
CA GLU A 31 0.98 -6.02 1.08
C GLU A 31 0.38 -5.77 2.48
N LEU A 32 1.20 -5.73 3.53
CA LEU A 32 0.76 -5.42 4.89
C LEU A 32 0.16 -4.03 5.02
N LEU A 33 0.73 -3.04 4.33
CA LEU A 33 0.22 -1.66 4.32
C LEU A 33 -1.18 -1.59 3.69
N LEU A 34 -1.38 -2.26 2.55
CA LEU A 34 -2.69 -2.31 1.90
C LEU A 34 -3.71 -3.09 2.75
N ILE A 35 -3.31 -4.20 3.36
CA ILE A 35 -4.17 -4.96 4.27
C ILE A 35 -4.65 -4.07 5.42
N ALA A 36 -3.72 -3.40 6.11
CA ALA A 36 -4.06 -2.50 7.21
C ALA A 36 -4.96 -1.35 6.73
N PHE A 37 -4.66 -0.76 5.58
CA PHE A 37 -5.46 0.32 4.99
C PHE A 37 -6.90 -0.11 4.70
N TYR A 38 -7.09 -1.23 4.00
CA TYR A 38 -8.44 -1.75 3.70
C TYR A 38 -9.20 -2.20 4.95
N ALA A 39 -8.49 -2.67 5.98
CA ALA A 39 -9.08 -3.03 7.26
C ALA A 39 -9.35 -1.82 8.18
N GLY A 40 -8.99 -0.60 7.77
CA GLY A 40 -9.10 0.60 8.62
C GLY A 40 -8.13 0.63 9.80
N GLY A 41 -7.06 -0.16 9.74
CA GLY A 41 -6.01 -0.22 10.75
C GLY A 41 -4.95 0.88 10.59
N HIS A 42 -3.98 0.87 11.51
CA HIS A 42 -2.86 1.81 11.52
C HIS A 42 -1.54 1.04 11.33
N VAL A 43 -0.58 1.68 10.68
CA VAL A 43 0.74 1.11 10.39
C VAL A 43 1.81 2.04 10.93
N LEU A 44 2.80 1.46 11.62
CA LEU A 44 4.04 2.12 11.98
C LEU A 44 5.17 1.55 11.11
N LEU A 45 5.86 2.42 10.37
CA LEU A 45 6.98 2.02 9.50
C LEU A 45 8.31 2.34 10.18
N GLU A 46 8.95 1.32 10.76
CA GLU A 46 10.28 1.44 11.37
C GLU A 46 11.41 0.92 10.45
N GLY A 47 12.64 1.36 10.73
CA GLY A 47 13.85 0.89 10.05
C GLY A 47 14.85 2.02 9.78
N VAL A 48 15.99 1.68 9.20
CA VAL A 48 17.06 2.65 8.94
C VAL A 48 16.70 3.68 7.83
N PRO A 49 17.34 4.86 7.81
CA PRO A 49 17.15 5.84 6.73
C PRO A 49 17.46 5.25 5.35
N GLY A 50 16.74 5.71 4.32
CA GLY A 50 16.99 5.31 2.92
C GLY A 50 16.22 4.09 2.41
N LEU A 51 15.46 3.37 3.25
CA LEU A 51 14.67 2.19 2.83
C LEU A 51 13.36 2.50 2.09
N GLY A 52 13.20 3.72 1.56
CA GLY A 52 12.02 4.08 0.77
C GLY A 52 10.72 4.27 1.57
N LYS A 53 10.74 4.36 2.91
CA LYS A 53 9.54 4.60 3.76
C LYS A 53 8.71 5.81 3.31
N THR A 54 9.39 6.94 3.05
CA THR A 54 8.73 8.16 2.56
C THR A 54 8.12 7.97 1.17
N THR A 55 8.83 7.27 0.28
CA THR A 55 8.34 6.94 -1.06
C THR A 55 7.11 6.05 -0.98
N LEU A 56 7.14 5.01 -0.14
CA LEU A 56 6.02 4.10 0.08
C LEU A 56 4.74 4.84 0.49
N LEU A 57 4.82 5.70 1.52
CA LEU A 57 3.68 6.46 2.00
C LEU A 57 3.20 7.51 0.98
N ARG A 58 4.13 8.15 0.25
CA ARG A 58 3.79 9.10 -0.82
C ARG A 58 3.06 8.40 -1.96
N THR A 59 3.57 7.27 -2.44
CA THR A 59 2.97 6.49 -3.52
C THR A 59 1.58 6.00 -3.12
N LEU A 60 1.40 5.53 -1.88
CA LEU A 60 0.07 5.18 -1.38
C LEU A 60 -0.88 6.39 -1.40
N GLY A 61 -0.41 7.54 -0.90
CA GLY A 61 -1.20 8.77 -0.87
C GLY A 61 -1.60 9.25 -2.27
N GLU A 62 -0.68 9.22 -3.23
CA GLU A 62 -0.94 9.58 -4.63
C GLU A 62 -1.95 8.62 -5.28
N ALA A 63 -1.74 7.31 -5.13
CA ALA A 63 -2.60 6.31 -5.75
C ALA A 63 -4.02 6.25 -5.13
N MET A 64 -4.18 6.68 -3.88
CA MET A 64 -5.48 6.75 -3.20
C MET A 64 -6.06 8.18 -3.10
N HIS A 65 -5.41 9.18 -3.72
CA HIS A 65 -5.76 10.60 -3.61
C HIS A 65 -5.90 11.10 -2.14
N LEU A 66 -5.09 10.57 -1.24
CA LEU A 66 -5.09 10.96 0.17
C LEU A 66 -4.25 12.21 0.39
N LYS A 67 -4.69 13.06 1.33
CA LYS A 67 -3.86 14.15 1.82
C LYS A 67 -2.76 13.60 2.72
N TYR A 68 -1.52 13.76 2.29
CA TYR A 68 -0.37 13.52 3.15
C TYR A 68 -0.32 14.56 4.27
N SER A 69 -0.18 14.11 5.52
CA SER A 69 -0.02 14.95 6.71
C SER A 69 1.22 14.46 7.49
N ARG A 70 2.03 15.40 8.01
CA ARG A 70 3.29 15.14 8.72
C ARG A 70 3.15 15.55 10.17
#